data_AF-A0A2E3SL76-F1
#
_entry.id   AF-A0A2E3SL76-F1
#
_cell.length_a   1.000
_cell.length_b   1.000
_cell.length_c   1.000
_cell.angle_alpha   90.00
_cell.angle_beta   90.00
_cell.angle_gamma   90.00
#
_symmetry.space_group_name_H-M   'P 1'
#
loop_
_entity.id
_entity.type
_entity.pdbx_description
1 polymer ?
#
loop_
_entity_poly.entity_id
_entity_poly.type
_entity_poly.pdbx_seq_one_letter_code
_entity_poly.pdbx_strand_id
1 'polypeptide(L)' 'MERVVQTEKKIKSLQSKHQYFDKLIKKETYRLNSDSLKILTLKKKKLFIRDQIAKLKKT' A
#
# COMPACT_ATOMS: atom_id res chain seq x y z
N MET A 1 2.13 19.50 -19.29
CA MET A 1 1.81 18.04 -19.34
C MET A 1 2.74 17.19 -18.47
N GLU A 2 3.99 17.59 -18.19
CA GLU A 2 4.94 16.76 -17.41
C GLU A 2 4.52 16.48 -15.95
N ARG A 3 3.85 17.42 -15.26
CA ARG A 3 3.41 17.22 -13.88
C ARG A 3 2.38 16.11 -13.72
N VAL A 4 1.47 15.96 -14.68
CA VAL A 4 0.44 14.91 -14.66
C VAL A 4 1.09 13.53 -14.81
N VAL A 5 2.03 13.39 -15.74
CA VAL A 5 2.78 12.14 -15.97
C VAL A 5 3.60 11.74 -14.73
N GLN A 6 4.20 12.70 -14.02
CA GLN A 6 4.93 12.44 -12.78
C GLN A 6 3.99 11.98 -11.65
N THR A 7 2.82 12.61 -11.51
CA THR A 7 1.80 12.20 -10.54
C THR A 7 1.27 10.79 -10.84
N GLU A 8 0.99 10.47 -12.11
CA GLU A 8 0.54 9.13 -12.50
C GLU A 8 1.59 8.04 -12.25
N LYS A 9 2.87 8.31 -12.57
CA LYS A 9 3.98 7.39 -12.24
C LYS A 9 4.06 7.15 -10.73
N LYS A 10 3.91 8.21 -9.93
CA LYS A 10 3.93 8.12 -8.46
C LYS A 10 2.74 7.32 -7.92
N ILE A 11 1.54 7.52 -8.47
CA ILE A 11 0.34 6.75 -8.14
C ILE A 11 0.54 5.27 -8.47
N LYS A 12 1.05 4.93 -9.68
CA LYS A 12 1.36 3.54 -10.04
C LYS A 12 2.34 2.89 -9.07
N SER A 13 3.42 3.59 -8.71
CA SER A 13 4.40 3.09 -7.73
C SER A 13 3.76 2.82 -6.36
N LEU A 14 2.91 3.73 -5.89
CA LEU A 14 2.17 3.55 -4.64
C LEU A 14 1.17 2.40 -4.73
N GLN A 15 0.51 2.20 -5.86
CA GLN A 15 -0.38 1.05 -6.09
C GLN A 15 0.38 -0.28 -6.03
N SER A 16 1.57 -0.37 -6.65
CA SER A 16 2.43 -1.56 -6.55
C SER A 16 2.84 -1.83 -5.11
N LYS A 17 3.21 -0.79 -4.34
CA LYS A 17 3.51 -0.95 -2.91
C LYS A 17 2.29 -1.40 -2.11
N HIS A 18 1.10 -0.88 -2.40
CA HIS A 18 -0.14 -1.31 -1.76
C HIS A 18 -0.43 -2.80 -2.02
N GLN A 19 -0.27 -3.27 -3.25
CA GLN A 19 -0.40 -4.70 -3.60
C GLN A 19 0.67 -5.56 -2.91
N TYR A 20 1.90 -5.06 -2.78
CA TYR A 20 2.96 -5.75 -2.06
C TYR A 20 2.59 -5.98 -0.57
N PHE A 21 2.06 -4.96 0.11
CA PHE A 21 1.58 -5.12 1.49
C PHE A 21 0.40 -6.10 1.59
N ASP A 22 -0.48 -6.15 0.60
CA ASP A 22 -1.56 -7.16 0.56
C ASP A 22 -1.01 -8.60 0.52
N LYS A 23 0.00 -8.84 -0.32
CA LYS A 23 0.69 -10.13 -0.39
C LYS A 23 1.39 -10.48 0.92
N LEU A 24 2.05 -9.52 1.57
CA LEU A 24 2.69 -9.74 2.87
C LEU A 24 1.67 -10.07 3.97
N ILE A 25 0.54 -9.35 4.00
CA ILE A 25 -0.54 -9.64 4.95
C ILE A 25 -1.06 -11.05 4.73
N LYS A 26 -1.39 -11.43 3.49
CA LYS A 26 -1.83 -12.80 3.17
C LYS A 26 -0.80 -13.83 3.63
N LYS A 27 0.48 -13.64 3.27
CA LYS A 27 1.56 -14.56 3.65
C LYS A 27 1.68 -14.73 5.16
N GLU A 28 1.56 -13.65 5.93
CA GLU A 28 1.64 -13.69 7.40
C GLU A 28 0.37 -14.27 8.02
N THR A 29 -0.81 -14.03 7.43
CA THR A 29 -2.08 -14.63 7.88
C THR A 29 -2.11 -16.16 7.65
N TYR A 30 -1.52 -16.65 6.57
CA TYR A 30 -1.45 -18.10 6.29
C TYR A 30 -0.36 -18.83 7.09
N ARG A 31 0.47 -18.13 7.86
CA ARG A 31 1.44 -18.76 8.74
C ARG A 31 0.74 -19.35 9.96
N LEU A 32 1.16 -20.57 10.34
CA LEU A 32 0.66 -21.30 11.51
C LEU A 32 0.77 -20.48 12.81
N ASN A 33 1.84 -19.69 12.95
CA ASN A 33 2.02 -18.71 14.04
C ASN A 33 1.91 -17.30 13.47
N SER A 34 0.69 -16.89 13.16
CA SER A 34 0.41 -15.56 12.64
C SER A 34 0.61 -14.50 13.73
N ASP A 35 1.59 -13.62 13.52
CA ASP A 35 1.83 -12.49 14.42
C ASP A 35 0.79 -11.39 14.16
N SER A 36 -0.19 -11.31 15.06
CA SER A 36 -1.29 -10.36 14.96
C SER A 36 -0.83 -8.89 14.99
N LEU A 37 0.23 -8.56 15.74
CA LEU A 37 0.80 -7.21 15.78
C LEU A 37 1.49 -6.86 14.46
N LYS A 38 2.18 -7.83 13.87
CA LYS A 38 2.82 -7.67 12.57
C LYS A 38 1.78 -7.50 11.46
N ILE A 39 0.72 -8.31 11.45
CA ILE A 39 -0.41 -8.16 10.52
C ILE A 39 -1.06 -6.78 10.68
N LEU A 40 -1.30 -6.33 11.91
CA LEU A 40 -1.86 -4.99 12.18
C LEU A 40 -0.95 -3.89 11.64
N THR A 41 0.36 -4.01 11.85
CA THR A 41 1.36 -3.06 11.35
C THR A 41 1.37 -3.00 9.82
N LEU A 42 1.30 -4.17 9.15
CA LEU A 42 1.21 -4.24 7.70
C LEU A 42 -0.09 -3.63 7.17
N LYS A 43 -1.23 -3.85 7.84
CA LYS A 43 -2.52 -3.22 7.52
C LYS A 43 -2.46 -1.69 7.67
N LYS A 44 -1.84 -1.17 8.73
CA LYS A 44 -1.63 0.28 8.92
C LYS A 44 -0.78 0.88 7.80
N LYS A 45 0.32 0.21 7.41
CA LYS A 45 1.16 0.64 6.27
C LYS A 45 0.39 0.64 4.95
N LYS A 46 -0.46 -0.38 4.72
CA LYS A 46 -1.36 -0.45 3.56
C LYS A 46 -2.35 0.71 3.52
N LEU A 47 -2.98 1.04 4.67
CA LEU A 47 -3.92 2.15 4.78
C LEU A 47 -3.24 3.50 4.47
N PHE A 48 -2.07 3.75 5.05
CA PHE A 48 -1.31 4.98 4.81
C PHE A 48 -1.00 5.20 3.32
N ILE A 49 -0.63 4.15 2.58
CA ILE A 49 -0.39 4.24 1.14
C ILE A 49 -1.68 4.55 0.38
N ARG A 50 -2.80 3.96 0.79
CA ARG A 50 -4.13 4.26 0.21
C ARG A 50 -4.47 5.74 0.38
N ASP A 51 -4.23 6.30 1.57
CA ASP A 51 -4.43 7.73 1.84
C ASP A 51 -3.51 8.62 0.99
N GLN A 52 -2.25 8.24 0.79
CA GLN A 52 -1.36 8.98 -0.11
C GLN A 52 -1.86 8.98 -1.57
N ILE A 53 -2.33 7.83 -2.06
CA ILE A 53 -2.93 7.74 -3.41
C ILE A 53 -4.18 8.62 -3.49
N ALA A 54 -5.04 8.60 -2.47
CA ALA A 54 -6.25 9.41 -2.44
C ALA A 54 -5.95 10.91 -2.45
N LYS A 55 -4.91 11.36 -1.71
CA LYS A 55 -4.43 12.74 -1.74
C LYS A 55 -3.92 13.15 -3.12
N LEU A 56 -3.11 12.30 -3.75
CA LEU A 56 -2.56 12.57 -5.09
C LEU A 56 -3.61 12.57 -6.19
N LYS A 57 -4.73 11.84 -6.01
CA LYS A 57 -5.86 11.84 -6.97
C LYS A 57 -6.81 13.02 -6.81
N LYS A 58 -6.82 13.68 -5.65
CA LYS A 58 -7.64 14.88 -5.39
C LYS A 58 -6.97 16.18 -5.87
N THR A 59 -5.71 16.10 -6.34
CA THR A 59 -4.94 17.22 -6.88
C THR A 59 -5.12 17.28 -8.39
#